data_AF-A0A3D2ID67-F1
#
_entry.id   AF-A0A3D2ID67-F1
#
_cell.length_a   1.000
_cell.length_b   1.000
_cell.length_c   1.000
_cell.angle_alpha   90.00
_cell.angle_beta   90.00
_cell.angle_gamma   90.00
#
_symmetry.space_group_name_H-M   'P 1'
#
loop_
_entity.id
_entity.type
_entity.pdbx_description
1 polymer ?
#
loop_
_entity_poly.entity_id
_entity_poly.type
_entity_poly.pdbx_seq_one_letter_code
_entity_poly.pdbx_strand_id
1 'polypeptide(L)'
;MYNQTSLFISDVHLGAFDTNTEKKVEQELISLINYCCKHKIKIYVLGDLFDYWMEYPKKKFIPTVGKTVIEAFQKHNTECQPTTYITGNHDNWTYGY
;
A
#
# COMPACT_ATOMS: atom_id res chain seq x y z
N MET A 1 27.50 7.31 9.35
CA MET A 1 26.44 6.87 8.41
C MET A 1 25.16 6.81 9.21
N TYR A 2 24.11 7.51 8.83
CA TYR A 2 22.81 7.40 9.52
C TYR A 2 22.20 6.04 9.17
N ASN A 3 22.01 5.17 10.16
CA ASN A 3 21.18 3.98 10.00
C ASN A 3 19.73 4.43 9.89
N GLN A 4 19.15 4.28 8.70
CA GLN A 4 17.73 4.52 8.47
C GLN A 4 16.95 3.22 8.66
N THR A 5 16.01 3.20 9.59
CA THR A 5 15.10 2.07 9.78
C THR A 5 14.16 1.95 8.57
N SER A 6 13.98 0.71 8.10
CA SER A 6 13.08 0.37 7.01
C SER A 6 12.04 -0.65 7.46
N LEU A 7 10.81 -0.48 6.99
CA LEU A 7 9.71 -1.41 7.11
C LEU A 7 9.46 -2.04 5.74
N PHE A 8 9.36 -3.37 5.71
CA PHE A 8 8.97 -4.14 4.54
C PHE A 8 7.63 -4.81 4.84
N ILE A 9 6.66 -4.64 3.94
CA ILE A 9 5.33 -5.26 4.03
C ILE A 9 4.98 -5.91 2.69
N SER A 10 4.21 -6.98 2.73
CA SER A 10 3.62 -7.67 1.57
C SER A 10 2.32 -8.36 2.00
N ASP A 11 1.57 -8.88 1.04
CA ASP A 11 0.43 -9.80 1.28
C ASP A 11 -0.64 -9.23 2.21
N VAL A 12 -0.97 -7.94 2.03
CA VAL A 12 -2.06 -7.31 2.78
C VAL A 12 -3.41 -7.76 2.23
N HIS A 13 -3.52 -7.97 0.90
CA HIS A 13 -4.72 -8.45 0.23
C HIS A 13 -5.98 -7.62 0.55
N LEU A 14 -5.89 -6.29 0.42
CA LEU A 14 -7.06 -5.42 0.56
C LEU A 14 -8.16 -5.85 -0.42
N GLY A 15 -9.35 -6.15 0.11
CA GLY A 15 -10.51 -6.65 -0.63
C GLY A 15 -10.77 -8.15 -0.50
N ALA A 16 -9.89 -8.91 0.15
CA ALA A 16 -10.03 -10.35 0.32
C ALA A 16 -10.95 -10.76 1.49
N PHE A 17 -11.30 -9.83 2.38
CA PHE A 17 -11.89 -10.16 3.67
C PHE A 17 -13.37 -9.78 3.80
N ASP A 18 -14.03 -10.29 4.84
CA ASP A 18 -15.34 -9.79 5.24
C ASP A 18 -15.26 -8.33 5.72
N THR A 19 -16.38 -7.62 5.72
CA THR A 19 -16.42 -6.17 5.99
C THR A 19 -15.78 -5.77 7.32
N ASN A 20 -15.90 -6.57 8.37
CA ASN A 20 -15.33 -6.22 9.68
C ASN A 20 -13.81 -6.41 9.68
N THR A 21 -13.35 -7.52 9.11
CA THR A 21 -11.92 -7.82 8.99
C THR A 21 -11.23 -6.82 8.07
N GLU A 22 -11.82 -6.50 6.92
CA GLU A 22 -11.30 -5.51 5.95
C GLU A 22 -11.09 -4.15 6.63
N LYS A 23 -12.12 -3.66 7.33
CA LYS A 23 -12.05 -2.39 8.06
C LYS A 23 -10.95 -2.39 9.11
N LYS A 24 -10.73 -3.51 9.81
CA LYS A 24 -9.67 -3.66 10.80
C LYS A 24 -8.29 -3.61 10.13
N VAL A 25 -8.09 -4.36 9.05
CA VAL A 25 -6.83 -4.37 8.28
C VAL A 25 -6.50 -2.97 7.76
N GLU A 26 -7.46 -2.27 7.16
CA GLU A 26 -7.27 -0.88 6.71
C GLU A 26 -6.84 0.03 7.87
N GLN A 27 -7.53 -0.03 9.01
CA GLN A 27 -7.23 0.81 10.17
C GLN A 27 -5.84 0.53 10.77
N GLU A 28 -5.45 -0.74 10.87
CA GLU A 28 -4.13 -1.15 11.36
C GLU A 28 -3.02 -0.71 10.40
N LEU A 29 -3.21 -0.90 9.09
CA LEU A 29 -2.26 -0.46 8.08
C LEU A 29 -2.10 1.06 8.06
N ILE A 30 -3.19 1.82 8.11
CA ILE A 30 -3.16 3.30 8.19
C ILE A 30 -2.42 3.74 9.46
N SER A 31 -2.66 3.08 10.59
CA SER A 31 -1.96 3.37 11.85
C SER A 31 -0.47 3.12 11.73
N LEU A 32 -0.06 2.03 11.06
CA LEU A 32 1.34 1.71 10.79
C LEU A 32 2.00 2.75 9.86
N ILE A 33 1.32 3.17 8.79
CA ILE A 33 1.82 4.22 7.87
C ILE A 33 2.05 5.54 8.64
N ASN A 34 1.09 5.94 9.48
CA ASN A 34 1.21 7.15 10.30
C ASN A 34 2.36 7.05 11.31
N TYR A 35 2.56 5.87 11.92
CA TYR A 35 3.70 5.61 12.79
C TYR A 35 5.03 5.77 12.03
N CYS A 36 5.13 5.19 10.83
CA CYS A 36 6.32 5.31 9.98
C CYS A 36 6.65 6.76 9.63
N CYS A 37 5.64 7.56 9.28
CA CYS A 37 5.84 8.99 9.05
C CYS A 37 6.43 9.71 10.28
N LYS A 38 5.81 9.53 11.45
CA LYS A 38 6.25 10.16 12.71
C LYS A 38 7.69 9.81 13.08
N HIS A 39 8.10 8.58 12.78
CA HIS A 39 9.40 8.03 13.16
C HIS A 39 10.42 8.01 12.01
N LYS A 40 10.11 8.61 10.85
CA LYS A 40 10.98 8.66 9.66
C LYS A 40 11.41 7.26 9.16
N ILE A 41 10.54 6.27 9.31
CA ILE A 41 10.77 4.88 8.87
C ILE A 41 10.41 4.75 7.40
N LYS A 42 11.33 4.22 6.59
CA LYS A 42 11.11 4.06 5.15
C LYS A 42 10.24 2.85 4.88
N ILE A 43 9.23 2.98 4.01
CA ILE A 43 8.31 1.90 3.69
C ILE A 43 8.65 1.31 2.32
N TYR A 44 8.66 -0.03 2.28
CA TYR A 44 8.75 -0.84 1.08
C TYR A 44 7.55 -1.79 1.04
N VAL A 45 6.74 -1.69 0.00
CA VAL A 45 5.68 -2.66 -0.32
C VAL A 45 6.26 -3.66 -1.32
N LEU A 46 6.21 -4.94 -0.98
CA LEU A 46 6.82 -6.04 -1.73
C LEU A 46 5.75 -6.92 -2.42
N GLY A 47 4.68 -6.30 -2.89
CA GLY A 47 3.61 -6.95 -3.64
C GLY A 47 2.37 -7.30 -2.81
N ASP A 48 1.28 -7.56 -3.53
CA ASP A 48 0.01 -8.06 -3.01
C ASP A 48 -0.58 -7.18 -1.89
N LEU A 49 -0.53 -5.85 -2.08
CA LEU A 49 -1.25 -4.91 -1.23
C LEU A 49 -2.77 -5.02 -1.45
N PHE A 50 -3.18 -5.23 -2.70
CA PHE A 50 -4.58 -5.43 -3.08
C PHE A 50 -4.80 -6.90 -3.44
N ASP A 51 -5.95 -7.46 -3.05
CA ASP A 51 -6.36 -8.81 -3.42
C ASP A 51 -6.54 -8.94 -4.94
N TYR A 52 -6.93 -7.84 -5.61
CA TYR A 52 -6.88 -7.79 -7.07
C TYR A 52 -6.83 -6.34 -7.58
N TRP A 53 -5.73 -5.98 -8.24
CA TRP A 53 -5.64 -4.75 -9.03
C TRP A 53 -4.70 -4.93 -10.23
N MET A 54 -5.28 -5.21 -11.39
CA MET A 54 -4.56 -5.06 -12.66
C MET A 54 -4.80 -3.68 -13.26
N GLU A 55 -3.71 -3.00 -13.61
CA GLU A 55 -3.80 -1.67 -14.21
C GLU A 55 -4.42 -1.78 -15.62
N TYR A 56 -5.44 -0.97 -15.88
CA TYR A 56 -6.03 -0.80 -17.22
C TYR A 56 -5.83 0.64 -17.66
N PRO A 57 -4.68 1.00 -18.24
CA PRO A 57 -4.30 2.40 -18.49
C PRO A 57 -5.32 3.17 -19.33
N LYS A 58 -5.97 2.48 -20.27
CA LYS A 58 -7.03 3.05 -21.12
C LYS A 58 -8.31 3.39 -20.36
N LYS A 59 -8.58 2.70 -19.25
CA LYS A 59 -9.76 2.87 -18.41
C LYS A 59 -9.50 3.78 -17.20
N LYS A 60 -8.24 4.07 -16.87
CA LYS A 60 -7.83 4.84 -15.68
C LYS A 60 -8.57 4.37 -14.42
N PHE A 61 -8.73 3.06 -14.30
CA PHE A 61 -9.50 2.46 -13.23
C PHE A 61 -8.66 2.45 -11.95
N ILE A 62 -9.24 2.93 -10.86
CA ILE A 62 -8.66 2.86 -9.53
C ILE A 62 -9.66 2.07 -8.69
N PRO A 63 -9.25 0.97 -8.01
CA PRO A 63 -10.12 0.25 -7.09
C PRO A 63 -10.73 1.18 -6.04
N THR A 64 -11.99 0.93 -5.71
CA THR A 64 -12.66 1.63 -4.60
C THR A 64 -12.24 1.06 -3.24
N VAL A 65 -11.83 -0.22 -3.22
CA VAL A 65 -11.25 -0.90 -2.07
C VAL A 65 -9.92 -0.24 -1.69
N GLY A 66 -9.65 -0.09 -0.39
CA GLY A 66 -8.39 0.46 0.09
C GLY A 66 -8.19 1.95 -0.21
N LYS A 67 -9.23 2.69 -0.62
CA LYS A 67 -9.12 4.13 -0.95
C LYS A 67 -8.50 4.95 0.19
N THR A 68 -8.92 4.67 1.42
CA THR A 68 -8.41 5.31 2.65
C THR A 68 -6.92 4.98 2.89
N VAL A 69 -6.49 3.77 2.56
CA VAL A 69 -5.08 3.34 2.60
C VAL A 69 -4.27 4.07 1.53
N ILE A 70 -4.80 4.20 0.31
CA ILE A 70 -4.16 4.97 -0.77
C ILE A 70 -3.97 6.43 -0.35
N GLU A 71 -4.99 7.05 0.26
CA GLU A 71 -4.91 8.41 0.80
C GLU A 71 -3.83 8.53 1.89
N ALA A 72 -3.69 7.52 2.76
CA ALA A 72 -2.64 7.49 3.77
C ALA A 72 -1.23 7.38 3.15
N PHE A 73 -1.04 6.52 2.15
CA PHE A 73 0.22 6.44 1.40
C PHE A 73 0.52 7.74 0.65
N GLN A 74 -0.48 8.36 0.03
CA GLN A 74 -0.34 9.65 -0.65
C GLN A 74 0.18 10.71 0.33
N LYS A 75 -0.46 10.83 1.50
CA LYS A 75 -0.04 11.75 2.56
C LYS A 75 1.39 11.46 3.02
N HIS A 76 1.71 10.19 3.29
CA HIS A 76 3.06 9.77 3.70
C HIS A 76 4.12 10.16 2.66
N ASN A 77 3.82 9.95 1.37
CA ASN A 77 4.72 10.25 0.27
C ASN A 77 4.93 11.76 0.08
N THR A 78 3.90 12.59 0.33
CA THR A 78 3.99 14.05 0.19
C THR A 78 4.61 14.73 1.40
N GLU A 79 4.32 14.26 2.62
CA GLU A 79 4.69 14.95 3.86
C GLU A 79 5.93 14.35 4.55
N CYS A 80 6.26 13.10 4.26
CA CYS A 80 7.25 12.34 5.03
C CYS A 80 8.38 11.82 4.13
N GLN A 81 8.17 10.73 3.41
CA GLN A 81 9.13 10.19 2.44
C GLN A 81 8.46 9.25 1.43
N PRO A 82 8.99 9.12 0.21
CA PRO A 82 8.43 8.21 -0.80
C PRO A 82 8.48 6.74 -0.37
N THR A 83 7.34 6.06 -0.50
CA THR A 83 7.20 4.61 -0.38
C THR A 83 7.67 3.95 -1.67
N THR A 84 8.47 2.89 -1.56
CA THR A 84 8.83 2.06 -2.71
C THR A 84 7.79 0.96 -2.88
N TYR A 85 7.26 0.78 -4.09
CA TYR A 85 6.28 -0.25 -4.40
C TYR A 85 6.85 -1.21 -5.43
N ILE A 86 6.88 -2.49 -5.10
CA ILE A 86 7.16 -3.60 -6.01
C ILE A 86 5.83 -4.34 -6.19
N THR A 87 5.43 -4.57 -7.44
CA THR A 87 4.17 -5.25 -7.77
C THR A 87 4.24 -6.73 -7.42
N GLY A 88 3.14 -7.29 -6.93
CA GLY A 88 2.93 -8.72 -6.76
C GLY A 88 2.10 -9.32 -7.89
N ASN A 89 1.66 -10.57 -7.72
CA ASN A 89 0.85 -11.26 -8.74
C ASN A 89 -0.64 -10.88 -8.67
N HIS A 90 -1.13 -10.39 -7.53
CA HIS A 90 -2.51 -9.92 -7.38
C HIS A 90 -2.70 -8.47 -7.85
N ASP A 91 -1.65 -7.66 -7.73
CA ASP A 91 -1.68 -6.21 -7.99
C ASP A 91 -0.64 -5.80 -9.05
N ASN A 92 -0.57 -6.58 -10.12
CA ASN A 92 0.41 -6.39 -11.18
C ASN A 92 0.05 -5.21 -12.10
N TRP A 93 1.01 -4.30 -12.30
CA TRP A 93 0.89 -3.12 -13.17
C TRP A 93 1.81 -3.20 -14.41
N THR A 94 2.02 -4.40 -14.92
CA THR A 94 2.66 -4.62 -16.24
C THR A 94 1.64 -4.96 -17.31
N TYR A 95 2.04 -4.74 -18.57
CA TYR A 95 1.33 -5.25 -19.75
C TYR A 95 1.52 -6.75 -19.98
N GLY A 96 2.19 -7.46 -19.05
CA GLY A 96 2.37 -8.92 -19.12
C GLY A 96 3.53 -9.37 -20.02
N TYR A 97 4.52 -8.52 -20.25
CA TYR A 97 5.78 -8.87 -20.93
C TYR A 97 6.99 -8.57 -20.06
#